data_AF-A0A2D6JV22-F1
#
_entry.id   AF-A0A2D6JV22-F1
#
_cell.length_a   1.000
_cell.length_b   1.000
_cell.length_c   1.000
_cell.angle_alpha   90.00
_cell.angle_beta   90.00
_cell.angle_gamma   90.00
#
_symmetry.space_group_name_H-M   'P 1'
#
loop_
_entity.id
_entity.type
_entity.pdbx_description
1 polymer ?
#
loop_
_entity_poly.entity_id
_entity_poly.type
_entity_poly.pdbx_seq_one_letter_code
_entity_poly.pdbx_strand_id
1 'polypeptide(L)'
;MIPDSKFSDVSVDFMRSPEQVMRLDRMGSSHQTRLSFMRSLIRRMSNEKWQFECLQRDIDSDGFGVSVYAVKTPKRTYSLVAFTQDIPPNKRTDRVIAEVWDATFSLYDGVPTQEDIDYLANNTPKQEGGRFRPSELVLGRANKSLRLFEHVISSLAQGDQPDIELLSSVGYLMRTTAIYGSGKFGCADREKIANREECRGAFQIELLAVYLIRWFTIDLVEYLAKKRGGDKATRLDPSI
;
A
#
# COMPACT_ATOMS: atom_id res chain seq x y z
N MET A 1 3.32 7.34 49.36
CA MET A 1 2.25 8.32 49.14
C MET A 1 2.82 9.35 48.17
N ILE A 2 2.58 9.16 46.88
CA ILE A 2 3.07 10.08 45.83
C ILE A 2 2.11 11.29 45.86
N PRO A 3 2.60 12.55 45.92
CA PRO A 3 1.71 13.69 45.93
C PRO A 3 1.01 13.79 44.57
N ASP A 4 -0.32 13.90 44.60
CA ASP A 4 -1.14 14.21 43.44
C ASP A 4 -0.61 15.47 42.78
N SER A 5 0.03 15.31 41.61
CA SER A 5 0.41 16.43 40.77
C SER A 5 -0.88 17.05 40.24
N LYS A 6 -1.26 18.20 40.81
CA LYS A 6 -2.27 19.10 40.26
C LYS A 6 -1.80 19.57 38.88
N PHE A 7 -2.15 18.83 37.85
CA PHE A 7 -2.22 19.37 36.50
C PHE A 7 -3.25 20.50 36.54
N SER A 8 -2.80 21.72 36.28
CA SER A 8 -3.62 22.92 36.27
C SER A 8 -4.85 22.75 35.36
N ASP A 9 -6.01 23.08 35.90
CA ASP A 9 -7.40 22.93 35.41
C ASP A 9 -7.74 23.73 34.13
N VAL A 10 -6.77 23.98 33.25
CA VAL A 10 -6.92 24.92 32.12
C VAL A 10 -7.35 24.22 30.83
N SER A 11 -7.91 23.00 30.86
CA SER A 11 -8.32 22.36 29.59
C SER A 11 -9.61 21.54 29.60
N VAL A 12 -10.25 21.28 30.75
CA VAL A 12 -11.42 20.39 30.79
C VAL A 12 -12.66 21.08 30.20
N ASP A 13 -12.85 22.37 30.47
CA ASP A 13 -14.01 23.15 30.01
C ASP A 13 -14.06 23.37 28.49
N PHE A 14 -12.93 23.22 27.78
CA PHE A 14 -12.86 23.31 26.32
C PHE A 14 -12.86 21.95 25.63
N MET A 15 -12.84 20.85 26.39
CA MET A 15 -12.90 19.50 25.84
C MET A 15 -14.34 19.01 25.77
N ARG A 16 -14.67 18.33 24.66
CA ARG A 16 -15.94 17.62 24.54
C ARG A 16 -15.92 16.41 25.47
N SER A 17 -17.04 16.14 26.13
CA SER A 17 -17.18 14.99 27.04
C SER A 17 -16.91 13.65 26.32
N PRO A 18 -16.40 12.61 27.02
CA PRO A 18 -16.19 11.28 26.45
C PRO A 18 -17.42 10.73 25.72
N GLU A 19 -18.61 10.96 26.25
CA GLU A 19 -19.89 10.52 25.67
C GLU A 19 -20.13 11.12 24.26
N GLN A 20 -19.56 12.31 23.99
CA GLN A 20 -19.66 12.98 22.70
C GLN A 20 -18.57 12.55 21.70
N VAL A 21 -17.38 12.15 22.17
CA VAL A 21 -16.22 11.86 21.29
C VAL A 21 -15.90 10.37 21.15
N MET A 22 -16.15 9.56 22.18
CA MET A 22 -15.91 8.11 22.21
C MET A 22 -17.10 7.30 21.66
N ARG A 23 -17.70 7.77 20.56
CA ARG A 23 -18.78 7.05 19.85
C ARG A 23 -18.14 6.15 18.79
N LEU A 24 -18.61 4.91 18.64
CA LEU A 24 -18.10 3.98 17.61
C LEU A 24 -18.16 4.61 16.21
N ASP A 25 -19.26 5.29 15.89
CA ASP A 25 -19.46 5.98 14.61
C ASP A 25 -18.45 7.11 14.37
N ARG A 26 -17.82 7.66 15.44
CA ARG A 26 -16.78 8.71 15.36
C ARG A 26 -15.37 8.13 15.44
N MET A 27 -15.14 7.13 16.27
CA MET A 27 -13.83 6.48 16.40
C MET A 27 -13.48 5.65 15.16
N GLY A 28 -14.48 4.97 14.58
CA GLY A 28 -14.34 4.25 13.31
C GLY A 28 -14.23 5.17 12.08
N SER A 29 -14.62 6.44 12.21
CA SER A 29 -14.59 7.46 11.14
C SER A 29 -13.61 8.60 11.41
N SER A 30 -12.73 8.47 12.42
CA SER A 30 -11.70 9.46 12.74
C SER A 30 -10.62 9.44 11.65
N HIS A 31 -10.92 10.08 10.53
CA HIS A 31 -10.03 10.22 9.38
C HIS A 31 -9.02 11.37 9.57
N GLN A 32 -7.94 11.28 8.78
CA GLN A 32 -6.83 12.21 8.60
C GLN A 32 -6.85 13.51 9.42
N THR A 33 -6.19 13.52 10.58
CA THR A 33 -5.85 14.76 11.27
C THR A 33 -4.56 15.36 10.68
N ARG A 34 -4.17 16.56 11.13
CA ARG A 34 -2.86 17.16 10.80
C ARG A 34 -1.68 16.29 11.27
N LEU A 35 -1.92 15.34 12.19
CA LEU A 35 -0.91 14.40 12.70
C LEU A 35 -0.79 13.13 11.84
N SER A 36 -1.58 12.99 10.78
CA SER A 36 -1.50 11.83 9.88
C SER A 36 -0.13 11.75 9.19
N PHE A 37 0.60 10.67 9.45
CA PHE A 37 1.90 10.40 8.83
C PHE A 37 1.81 10.31 7.30
N MET A 38 0.72 9.75 6.78
CA MET A 38 0.48 9.65 5.33
C MET A 38 0.26 11.03 4.71
N ARG A 39 -0.46 11.92 5.41
CA ARG A 39 -0.67 13.29 4.91
C ARG A 39 0.63 14.09 4.84
N SER A 40 1.51 13.90 5.82
CA SER A 40 2.86 14.48 5.80
C SER A 40 3.68 13.97 4.61
N LEU A 41 3.63 12.67 4.33
CA LEU A 41 4.28 12.08 3.16
C LEU A 41 3.73 12.67 1.86
N ILE A 42 2.41 12.64 1.63
CA ILE A 42 1.77 13.15 0.40
C ILE A 42 2.10 14.62 0.16
N ARG A 43 2.05 15.46 1.20
CA ARG A 43 2.43 16.87 1.10
C ARG A 43 3.88 17.04 0.67
N ARG A 44 4.79 16.22 1.23
CA ARG A 44 6.19 16.22 0.81
C ARG A 44 6.33 15.82 -0.66
N MET A 45 5.73 14.70 -1.07
CA MET A 45 5.76 14.20 -2.44
C MET A 45 5.31 15.27 -3.44
N SER A 46 4.24 16.00 -3.10
CA SER A 46 3.72 17.11 -3.91
C SER A 46 4.68 18.32 -3.94
N ASN A 47 5.14 18.79 -2.77
CA ASN A 47 6.03 19.95 -2.67
C ASN A 47 7.37 19.73 -3.38
N GLU A 48 7.93 18.52 -3.27
CA GLU A 48 9.20 18.13 -3.89
C GLU A 48 9.03 17.61 -5.32
N LYS A 49 7.79 17.58 -5.84
CA LYS A 49 7.45 17.13 -7.20
C LYS A 49 8.02 15.75 -7.54
N TRP A 50 7.82 14.78 -6.64
CA TRP A 50 8.26 13.41 -6.86
C TRP A 50 7.64 12.84 -8.14
N GLN A 51 8.42 12.06 -8.87
CA GLN A 51 7.99 11.45 -10.14
C GLN A 51 7.68 9.98 -9.92
N PHE A 52 6.65 9.47 -10.59
CA PHE A 52 6.18 8.10 -10.47
C PHE A 52 6.19 7.44 -11.84
N GLU A 53 6.74 6.23 -11.93
CA GLU A 53 6.90 5.51 -13.19
C GLU A 53 6.69 4.01 -13.02
N CYS A 54 5.92 3.37 -13.90
CA CYS A 54 5.88 1.91 -14.01
C CYS A 54 7.05 1.48 -14.91
N LEU A 55 8.09 0.91 -14.32
CA LEU A 55 9.33 0.54 -15.03
C LEU A 55 9.20 -0.78 -15.80
N GLN A 56 8.42 -1.72 -15.27
CA GLN A 56 8.30 -3.07 -15.82
C GLN A 56 6.92 -3.64 -15.50
N ARG A 57 6.34 -4.35 -16.47
CA ARG A 57 5.06 -5.06 -16.33
C ARG A 57 5.13 -6.35 -17.13
N ASP A 58 5.56 -7.40 -16.45
CA ASP A 58 5.65 -8.76 -16.99
C ASP A 58 4.60 -9.62 -16.31
N ILE A 59 3.35 -9.40 -16.71
CA ILE A 59 2.19 -10.13 -16.22
C ILE A 59 1.41 -10.74 -17.38
N ASP A 60 0.75 -11.86 -17.13
CA ASP A 60 -0.12 -12.53 -18.09
C ASP A 60 -1.47 -11.79 -18.28
N SER A 61 -2.36 -12.38 -19.08
CA SER A 61 -3.70 -11.84 -19.35
C SER A 61 -4.60 -11.74 -18.12
N ASP A 62 -4.32 -12.53 -17.09
CA ASP A 62 -5.08 -12.57 -15.84
C ASP A 62 -4.44 -11.68 -14.76
N GLY A 63 -3.29 -11.08 -15.07
CA GLY A 63 -2.58 -10.13 -14.22
C GLY A 63 -1.64 -10.79 -13.20
N PHE A 64 -1.20 -12.02 -13.48
CA PHE A 64 -0.22 -12.74 -12.66
C PHE A 64 1.19 -12.61 -13.24
N GLY A 65 2.18 -12.41 -12.37
CA GLY A 65 3.58 -12.19 -12.76
C GLY A 65 4.25 -11.13 -11.89
N VAL A 66 5.12 -10.33 -12.50
CA VAL A 66 5.91 -9.29 -11.81
C VAL A 66 5.67 -7.90 -12.41
N SER A 67 5.63 -6.88 -11.56
CA SER A 67 5.62 -5.49 -11.98
C SER A 67 6.49 -4.63 -11.07
N VAL A 68 7.11 -3.59 -11.62
CA VAL A 68 8.01 -2.70 -10.89
C VAL A 68 7.54 -1.26 -11.01
N TYR A 69 7.24 -0.63 -9.87
CA TYR A 69 6.77 0.75 -9.78
C TYR A 69 7.80 1.59 -9.04
N ALA A 70 8.38 2.57 -9.72
CA ALA A 70 9.38 3.45 -9.15
C ALA A 70 8.81 4.80 -8.75
N VAL A 71 9.38 5.36 -7.69
CA VAL A 71 9.22 6.75 -7.27
C VAL A 71 10.57 7.42 -7.17
N LYS A 72 10.74 8.52 -7.91
CA LYS A 72 11.95 9.34 -7.95
C LYS A 72 11.74 10.57 -7.08
N THR A 73 12.51 10.64 -6.00
CA THR A 73 12.64 11.81 -5.13
C THR A 73 13.76 12.72 -5.66
N PRO A 74 13.98 13.93 -5.09
CA PRO A 74 15.09 14.78 -5.50
C PRO A 74 16.48 14.16 -5.37
N LYS A 75 16.65 13.18 -4.46
CA LYS A 75 17.97 12.61 -4.13
C LYS A 75 18.08 11.11 -4.42
N ARG A 76 16.96 10.37 -4.54
CA ARG A 76 16.92 8.90 -4.55
C ARG A 76 15.72 8.36 -5.32
N THR A 77 15.83 7.11 -5.75
CA THR A 77 14.73 6.33 -6.31
C THR A 77 14.41 5.17 -5.37
N TYR A 78 13.13 4.86 -5.21
CA TYR A 78 12.64 3.65 -4.55
C TYR A 78 11.74 2.89 -5.52
N SER A 79 11.79 1.55 -5.51
CA SER A 79 10.98 0.75 -6.42
C SER A 79 10.18 -0.31 -5.67
N LEU A 80 8.88 -0.33 -5.85
CA LEU A 80 8.02 -1.42 -5.40
C LEU A 80 8.07 -2.55 -6.44
N VAL A 81 8.62 -3.70 -6.06
CA VAL A 81 8.51 -4.94 -6.83
C VAL A 81 7.27 -5.68 -6.34
N ALA A 82 6.30 -5.87 -7.23
CA ALA A 82 5.03 -6.52 -6.95
C ALA A 82 4.99 -7.89 -7.66
N PHE A 83 4.73 -8.94 -6.90
CA PHE A 83 4.52 -10.29 -7.41
C PHE A 83 3.07 -10.69 -7.22
N THR A 84 2.37 -11.01 -8.30
CA THR A 84 1.00 -11.50 -8.29
C THR A 84 0.93 -12.95 -8.74
N GLN A 85 0.02 -13.72 -8.16
CA GLN A 85 -0.15 -15.13 -8.47
C GLN A 85 -1.63 -15.52 -8.44
N ASP A 86 -1.97 -16.58 -9.16
CA ASP A 86 -3.28 -17.21 -8.97
C ASP A 86 -3.30 -17.99 -7.65
N ILE A 87 -4.46 -17.96 -6.98
CA ILE A 87 -4.70 -18.73 -5.78
C ILE A 87 -5.99 -19.54 -5.97
N PRO A 88 -5.90 -20.88 -5.92
CA PRO A 88 -7.05 -21.75 -5.92
C PRO A 88 -8.08 -21.34 -4.84
N PRO A 89 -9.39 -21.32 -5.13
CA PRO A 89 -10.40 -20.86 -4.18
C PRO A 89 -10.34 -21.53 -2.81
N ASN A 90 -9.98 -22.81 -2.74
CA ASN A 90 -9.86 -23.57 -1.50
C ASN A 90 -8.64 -23.18 -0.63
N LYS A 91 -7.66 -22.46 -1.17
CA LYS A 91 -6.49 -21.94 -0.44
C LYS A 91 -6.68 -20.49 0.01
N ARG A 92 -7.75 -19.82 -0.43
CA ARG A 92 -8.03 -18.43 -0.06
C ARG A 92 -8.56 -18.38 1.36
N THR A 93 -7.85 -17.66 2.22
CA THR A 93 -8.29 -17.40 3.60
C THR A 93 -7.94 -15.98 4.02
N ASP A 94 -8.86 -15.33 4.71
CA ASP A 94 -8.65 -14.01 5.31
C ASP A 94 -7.95 -14.07 6.68
N ARG A 95 -7.54 -15.27 7.11
CA ARG A 95 -6.92 -15.47 8.42
C ARG A 95 -5.46 -15.03 8.42
N VAL A 96 -4.98 -14.61 9.59
CA VAL A 96 -3.57 -14.22 9.81
C VAL A 96 -2.58 -15.36 9.49
N ILE A 97 -3.05 -16.62 9.57
CA ILE A 97 -2.29 -17.84 9.26
C ILE A 97 -2.31 -18.23 7.77
N ALA A 98 -2.77 -17.33 6.88
CA ALA A 98 -2.68 -17.59 5.44
C ALA A 98 -1.22 -17.89 5.04
N GLU A 99 -1.02 -18.83 4.13
CA GLU A 99 0.30 -19.18 3.59
C GLU A 99 0.52 -18.60 2.19
N VAL A 100 -0.54 -18.06 1.57
CA VAL A 100 -0.55 -17.50 0.22
C VAL A 100 -1.40 -16.24 0.17
N TRP A 101 -0.97 -15.28 -0.65
CA TRP A 101 -1.63 -13.98 -0.85
C TRP A 101 -1.70 -13.65 -2.35
N ASP A 102 -2.74 -12.91 -2.76
CA ASP A 102 -2.92 -12.53 -4.17
C ASP A 102 -1.72 -11.74 -4.70
N ALA A 103 -1.12 -10.92 -3.83
CA ALA A 103 0.06 -10.16 -4.13
C ALA A 103 1.02 -10.09 -2.95
N THR A 104 2.31 -10.14 -3.25
CA THR A 104 3.40 -9.87 -2.30
C THR A 104 4.33 -8.81 -2.86
N PHE A 105 4.95 -8.05 -1.97
CA PHE A 105 5.64 -6.82 -2.33
C PHE A 105 6.96 -6.70 -1.61
N SER A 106 7.93 -6.11 -2.30
CA SER A 106 9.19 -5.64 -1.73
C SER A 106 9.46 -4.21 -2.18
N LEU A 107 9.61 -3.28 -1.25
CA LEU A 107 10.09 -1.93 -1.54
C LEU A 107 11.62 -1.94 -1.52
N TYR A 108 12.19 -1.75 -2.70
CA TYR A 108 13.61 -1.79 -2.96
C TYR A 108 14.24 -0.38 -2.92
N ASP A 109 15.46 -0.30 -2.37
CA ASP A 109 16.28 0.90 -2.28
C ASP A 109 17.05 1.15 -3.58
N GLY A 110 16.37 1.74 -4.56
CA GLY A 110 16.93 2.02 -5.89
C GLY A 110 16.02 1.53 -7.01
N VAL A 111 16.62 1.26 -8.17
CA VAL A 111 15.99 0.55 -9.29
C VAL A 111 16.58 -0.86 -9.31
N PRO A 112 15.76 -1.93 -9.17
CA PRO A 112 16.27 -3.29 -9.12
C PRO A 112 16.77 -3.71 -10.51
N THR A 113 17.86 -4.48 -10.53
CA THR A 113 18.29 -5.20 -11.73
C THR A 113 17.42 -6.44 -11.96
N GLN A 114 17.52 -7.08 -13.13
CA GLN A 114 16.82 -8.35 -13.35
C GLN A 114 17.27 -9.43 -12.35
N GLU A 115 18.55 -9.48 -11.99
CA GLU A 115 19.06 -10.42 -10.97
C GLU A 115 18.41 -10.16 -9.59
N ASP A 116 18.21 -8.90 -9.22
CA ASP A 116 17.50 -8.54 -7.98
C ASP A 116 16.03 -9.00 -8.04
N ILE A 117 15.35 -8.80 -9.18
CA ILE A 117 13.97 -9.23 -9.38
C ILE A 117 13.86 -10.75 -9.28
N ASP A 118 14.76 -11.49 -9.92
CA ASP A 118 14.79 -12.96 -9.89
C ASP A 118 15.07 -13.49 -8.47
N TYR A 119 15.98 -12.83 -7.73
CA TYR A 119 16.20 -13.13 -6.33
C TYR A 119 14.94 -12.88 -5.48
N LEU A 120 14.28 -11.75 -5.69
CA LEU A 120 13.07 -11.38 -4.97
C LEU A 120 11.87 -12.26 -5.31
N ALA A 121 11.76 -12.75 -6.54
CA ALA A 121 10.71 -13.69 -6.95
C ALA A 121 10.77 -14.99 -6.14
N ASN A 122 11.98 -15.42 -5.77
CA ASN A 122 12.21 -16.63 -4.97
C ASN A 122 12.04 -16.42 -3.45
N ASN A 123 11.92 -15.18 -2.96
CA ASN A 123 11.95 -14.85 -1.54
C ASN A 123 10.72 -14.07 -1.05
N THR A 124 10.29 -13.06 -1.80
CA THR A 124 9.18 -12.17 -1.42
C THR A 124 7.87 -12.94 -1.23
N PRO A 125 7.48 -13.89 -2.10
CA PRO A 125 6.26 -14.67 -1.90
C PRO A 125 6.28 -15.55 -0.63
N LYS A 126 7.47 -15.94 -0.16
CA LYS A 126 7.65 -16.76 1.06
C LYS A 126 7.46 -15.97 2.35
N GLN A 127 7.44 -14.64 2.29
CA GLN A 127 7.25 -13.75 3.44
C GLN A 127 8.19 -14.10 4.60
N GLU A 128 7.67 -14.55 5.75
CA GLU A 128 8.45 -14.96 6.92
C GLU A 128 9.51 -16.04 6.59
N GLY A 129 9.25 -16.89 5.59
CA GLY A 129 10.18 -17.92 5.13
C GLY A 129 11.24 -17.42 4.13
N GLY A 130 11.11 -16.19 3.63
CA GLY A 130 12.03 -15.59 2.66
C GLY A 130 13.35 -15.13 3.28
N ARG A 131 14.32 -14.78 2.44
CA ARG A 131 15.56 -14.12 2.83
C ARG A 131 15.69 -12.80 2.08
N PHE A 132 16.04 -11.77 2.83
CA PHE A 132 16.10 -10.41 2.34
C PHE A 132 17.46 -9.81 2.65
N ARG A 133 17.82 -8.82 1.84
CA ARG A 133 19.07 -8.09 1.84
C ARG A 133 18.78 -6.66 2.31
N PRO A 134 19.83 -5.90 2.69
CA PRO A 134 19.67 -4.49 3.04
C PRO A 134 19.09 -3.62 1.92
N SER A 135 19.03 -4.09 0.67
CA SER A 135 18.35 -3.41 -0.44
C SER A 135 16.83 -3.42 -0.31
N GLU A 136 16.24 -4.37 0.41
CA GLU A 136 14.79 -4.42 0.66
C GLU A 136 14.44 -3.66 1.93
N LEU A 137 13.73 -2.55 1.79
CA LEU A 137 13.36 -1.66 2.88
C LEU A 137 12.08 -2.10 3.57
N VAL A 138 11.11 -2.59 2.80
CA VAL A 138 9.77 -2.94 3.28
C VAL A 138 9.27 -4.19 2.56
N LEU A 139 8.64 -5.09 3.29
CA LEU A 139 7.87 -6.20 2.74
C LEU A 139 6.39 -5.98 2.96
N GLY A 140 5.59 -6.38 1.98
CA GLY A 140 4.14 -6.32 2.06
C GLY A 140 3.50 -7.57 1.49
N ARG A 141 2.25 -7.78 1.90
CA ARG A 141 1.37 -8.80 1.33
C ARG A 141 -0.07 -8.33 1.38
N ALA A 142 -0.86 -8.70 0.39
CA ALA A 142 -2.21 -8.20 0.24
C ALA A 142 -3.12 -9.17 -0.54
N ASN A 143 -4.42 -9.06 -0.27
CA ASN A 143 -5.45 -9.84 -0.94
C ASN A 143 -6.44 -8.94 -1.66
N LYS A 144 -6.93 -9.39 -2.82
CA LYS A 144 -7.93 -8.69 -3.62
C LYS A 144 -9.29 -8.75 -2.92
N SER A 145 -10.05 -7.67 -2.99
CA SER A 145 -11.49 -7.72 -2.72
C SER A 145 -12.18 -8.33 -3.95
N LEU A 146 -12.27 -9.66 -4.02
CA LEU A 146 -12.64 -10.36 -5.26
C LEU A 146 -13.87 -9.77 -5.97
N ARG A 147 -14.95 -9.53 -5.22
CA ARG A 147 -16.19 -8.97 -5.78
C ARG A 147 -15.99 -7.55 -6.32
N LEU A 148 -15.33 -6.68 -5.55
CA LEU A 148 -15.13 -5.28 -5.96
C LEU A 148 -14.12 -5.17 -7.10
N PHE A 149 -13.07 -5.98 -7.05
CA PHE A 149 -12.00 -6.01 -8.04
C PHE A 149 -12.56 -6.39 -9.42
N GLU A 150 -13.37 -7.45 -9.49
CA GLU A 150 -14.03 -7.88 -10.73
C GLU A 150 -15.08 -6.87 -11.21
N HIS A 151 -15.85 -6.27 -10.31
CA HIS A 151 -16.80 -5.21 -10.65
C HIS A 151 -16.11 -4.03 -11.35
N VAL A 152 -15.01 -3.53 -10.77
CA VAL A 152 -14.28 -2.40 -11.37
C VAL A 152 -13.69 -2.77 -12.74
N ILE A 153 -13.09 -3.95 -12.89
CA ILE A 153 -12.57 -4.39 -14.19
C ILE A 153 -13.68 -4.47 -15.22
N SER A 154 -14.82 -5.09 -14.86
CA SER A 154 -15.96 -5.25 -15.75
C SER A 154 -16.59 -3.92 -16.18
N SER A 155 -16.82 -2.98 -15.26
CA SER A 155 -17.33 -1.64 -15.58
C SER A 155 -16.39 -0.90 -16.52
N LEU A 156 -15.11 -0.81 -16.14
CA LEU A 156 -14.12 -0.07 -16.92
C LEU A 156 -13.93 -0.69 -18.31
N ALA A 157 -13.97 -2.03 -18.44
CA ALA A 157 -13.87 -2.72 -19.73
C ALA A 157 -15.03 -2.40 -20.68
N GLN A 158 -16.21 -2.07 -20.16
CA GLN A 158 -17.38 -1.68 -20.96
C GLN A 158 -17.38 -0.19 -21.35
N GLY A 159 -16.48 0.61 -20.76
CA GLY A 159 -16.42 2.06 -20.93
C GLY A 159 -17.15 2.84 -19.83
N ASP A 160 -17.64 2.16 -18.80
CA ASP A 160 -18.43 2.73 -17.71
C ASP A 160 -17.58 2.92 -16.44
N GLN A 161 -18.01 3.82 -15.57
CA GLN A 161 -17.42 3.96 -14.22
C GLN A 161 -18.06 2.97 -13.24
N PRO A 162 -17.30 2.45 -12.25
CA PRO A 162 -17.85 1.56 -11.25
C PRO A 162 -18.80 2.28 -10.28
N ASP A 163 -19.79 1.53 -9.77
CA ASP A 163 -20.67 1.95 -8.68
C ASP A 163 -19.92 2.48 -7.45
N ILE A 164 -20.13 3.77 -7.14
CA ILE A 164 -19.52 4.51 -6.04
C ILE A 164 -20.03 4.04 -4.67
N GLU A 165 -21.29 3.61 -4.56
CA GLU A 165 -21.84 3.10 -3.30
C GLU A 165 -21.17 1.77 -2.95
N LEU A 166 -20.99 0.90 -3.94
CA LEU A 166 -20.28 -0.36 -3.77
C LEU A 166 -18.80 -0.13 -3.41
N LEU A 167 -18.11 0.79 -4.09
CA LEU A 167 -16.74 1.19 -3.74
C LEU A 167 -16.63 1.66 -2.30
N SER A 168 -17.54 2.56 -1.88
CA SER A 168 -17.55 3.15 -0.53
C SER A 168 -17.87 2.14 0.56
N SER A 169 -18.73 1.15 0.27
CA SER A 169 -19.10 0.10 1.22
C SER A 169 -17.95 -0.86 1.55
N VAL A 170 -17.00 -1.04 0.63
CA VAL A 170 -15.86 -1.96 0.79
C VAL A 170 -14.57 -1.21 1.14
N GLY A 171 -14.30 -0.08 0.49
CA GLY A 171 -13.20 0.83 0.81
C GLY A 171 -11.80 0.39 0.32
N TYR A 172 -11.66 -0.76 -0.35
CA TYR A 172 -10.40 -1.21 -0.93
C TYR A 172 -10.59 -2.17 -2.12
N LEU A 173 -9.74 -2.03 -3.14
CA LEU A 173 -9.59 -3.03 -4.21
C LEU A 173 -8.65 -4.17 -3.80
N MET A 174 -7.62 -3.84 -3.03
CA MET A 174 -6.68 -4.77 -2.46
C MET A 174 -6.34 -4.33 -1.02
N ARG A 175 -6.50 -5.24 -0.07
CA ARG A 175 -6.23 -4.99 1.35
C ARG A 175 -4.89 -5.56 1.73
N THR A 176 -3.97 -4.70 2.17
CA THR A 176 -2.73 -5.12 2.79
C THR A 176 -3.04 -5.84 4.10
N THR A 177 -2.50 -7.04 4.28
CA THR A 177 -2.66 -7.81 5.53
C THR A 177 -1.42 -7.71 6.41
N ALA A 178 -0.27 -7.37 5.83
CA ALA A 178 0.92 -6.97 6.58
C ALA A 178 1.80 -6.02 5.78
N ILE A 179 2.50 -5.15 6.52
CA ILE A 179 3.60 -4.31 6.06
C ILE A 179 4.70 -4.40 7.13
N TYR A 180 5.90 -4.80 6.72
CA TYR A 180 7.04 -5.04 7.60
C TYR A 180 8.23 -4.22 7.12
N GLY A 181 8.90 -3.52 8.03
CA GLY A 181 10.14 -2.80 7.76
C GLY A 181 11.08 -2.90 8.95
N SER A 182 12.10 -2.05 8.96
CA SER A 182 13.00 -1.86 10.11
C SER A 182 13.65 -3.15 10.62
N GLY A 183 14.41 -3.84 9.75
CA GLY A 183 15.20 -5.02 10.12
C GLY A 183 14.44 -6.35 10.10
N LYS A 184 13.10 -6.31 10.03
CA LYS A 184 12.28 -7.52 10.09
C LYS A 184 12.58 -8.44 8.90
N PHE A 185 12.74 -9.73 9.19
CA PHE A 185 13.09 -10.79 8.22
C PHE A 185 14.42 -10.60 7.46
N GLY A 186 15.30 -9.71 7.93
CA GLY A 186 16.56 -9.39 7.25
C GLY A 186 16.46 -8.25 6.25
N CYS A 187 15.30 -7.56 6.18
CA CYS A 187 15.20 -6.27 5.50
C CYS A 187 16.14 -5.24 6.13
N ALA A 188 16.33 -4.11 5.44
CA ALA A 188 17.13 -3.01 5.93
C ALA A 188 16.71 -2.55 7.34
N ASP A 189 17.68 -2.41 8.22
CA ASP A 189 17.48 -1.75 9.50
C ASP A 189 17.15 -0.27 9.32
N ARG A 190 16.37 0.26 10.26
CA ARG A 190 15.97 1.67 10.25
C ARG A 190 17.18 2.61 10.26
N GLU A 191 18.30 2.19 10.86
CA GLU A 191 19.55 2.96 10.87
C GLU A 191 20.06 3.28 9.46
N LYS A 192 19.94 2.35 8.50
CA LYS A 192 20.36 2.53 7.09
C LYS A 192 19.76 3.77 6.44
N ILE A 193 18.50 4.08 6.79
CA ILE A 193 17.71 5.14 6.15
C ILE A 193 17.42 6.32 7.10
N ALA A 194 17.85 6.26 8.37
CA ALA A 194 17.49 7.23 9.40
C ALA A 194 17.89 8.68 9.06
N ASN A 195 19.00 8.85 8.36
CA ASN A 195 19.55 10.16 7.99
C ASN A 195 18.95 10.72 6.68
N ARG A 196 18.07 9.98 6.00
CA ARG A 196 17.41 10.43 4.78
C ARG A 196 16.23 11.29 5.14
N GLU A 197 16.18 12.52 4.64
CA GLU A 197 15.16 13.49 5.00
C GLU A 197 13.73 12.95 4.79
N GLU A 198 13.51 12.25 3.68
CA GLU A 198 12.24 11.62 3.32
C GLU A 198 11.83 10.47 4.26
N CYS A 199 12.77 9.91 5.03
CA CYS A 199 12.54 8.80 5.97
C CYS A 199 12.51 9.22 7.46
N ARG A 200 12.68 10.52 7.77
CA ARG A 200 12.80 10.99 9.17
C ARG A 200 11.49 10.84 9.96
N GLY A 201 10.34 10.99 9.32
CA GLY A 201 9.04 10.84 9.96
C GLY A 201 8.74 9.39 10.35
N ALA A 202 7.79 9.20 11.27
CA ALA A 202 7.31 7.87 11.60
C ALA A 202 6.70 7.18 10.36
N PHE A 203 7.08 5.93 10.16
CA PHE A 203 6.55 5.02 9.13
C PHE A 203 6.62 5.55 7.68
N GLN A 204 7.48 6.53 7.37
CA GLN A 204 7.46 7.16 6.04
C GLN A 204 7.74 6.17 4.92
N ILE A 205 8.68 5.24 5.12
CA ILE A 205 9.07 4.29 4.08
C ILE A 205 8.02 3.18 3.93
N GLU A 206 7.42 2.73 5.03
CA GLU A 206 6.32 1.78 5.05
C GLU A 206 5.07 2.37 4.39
N LEU A 207 4.76 3.64 4.67
CA LEU A 207 3.65 4.35 4.04
C LEU A 207 3.90 4.64 2.56
N LEU A 208 5.17 4.83 2.15
CA LEU A 208 5.52 4.91 0.74
C LEU A 208 5.22 3.58 0.03
N ALA A 209 5.57 2.44 0.63
CA ALA A 209 5.21 1.13 0.10
C ALA A 209 3.68 1.00 -0.04
N VAL A 210 2.91 1.36 0.99
CA VAL A 210 1.44 1.34 0.95
C VAL A 210 0.87 2.24 -0.15
N TYR A 211 1.45 3.43 -0.34
CA TYR A 211 1.04 4.34 -1.41
C TYR A 211 1.28 3.73 -2.79
N LEU A 212 2.46 3.12 -3.01
CA LEU A 212 2.77 2.45 -4.27
C LEU A 212 1.90 1.21 -4.50
N ILE A 213 1.56 0.44 -3.45
CA ILE A 213 0.62 -0.69 -3.55
C ILE A 213 -0.77 -0.21 -3.97
N ARG A 214 -1.24 0.93 -3.42
CA ARG A 214 -2.50 1.55 -3.85
C ARG A 214 -2.45 1.92 -5.33
N TRP A 215 -1.37 2.56 -5.77
CA TRP A 215 -1.20 2.92 -7.18
C TRP A 215 -1.17 1.68 -8.09
N PHE A 216 -0.33 0.69 -7.76
CA PHE A 216 -0.28 -0.61 -8.44
C PHE A 216 -1.66 -1.23 -8.59
N THR A 217 -2.47 -1.21 -7.53
CA THR A 217 -3.80 -1.84 -7.55
C THR A 217 -4.73 -1.15 -8.53
N ILE A 218 -4.74 0.19 -8.58
CA ILE A 218 -5.54 0.96 -9.53
C ILE A 218 -5.07 0.72 -10.97
N ASP A 219 -3.76 0.78 -11.20
CA ASP A 219 -3.18 0.54 -12.53
C ASP A 219 -3.43 -0.89 -13.01
N LEU A 220 -3.39 -1.88 -12.12
CA LEU A 220 -3.69 -3.28 -12.44
C LEU A 220 -5.14 -3.46 -12.90
N VAL A 221 -6.13 -2.86 -12.22
CA VAL A 221 -7.54 -2.97 -12.66
C VAL A 221 -7.77 -2.25 -13.99
N GLU A 222 -7.14 -1.10 -14.21
CA GLU A 222 -7.21 -0.39 -15.50
C GLU A 222 -6.57 -1.20 -16.64
N TYR A 223 -5.42 -1.83 -16.37
CA TYR A 223 -4.74 -2.70 -17.33
C TYR A 223 -5.60 -3.90 -17.72
N LEU A 224 -6.16 -4.60 -16.73
CA LEU A 224 -7.03 -5.76 -16.97
C LEU A 224 -8.32 -5.35 -17.68
N ALA A 225 -8.89 -4.18 -17.34
CA ALA A 225 -10.02 -3.62 -18.05
C ALA A 225 -9.68 -3.32 -19.52
N LYS A 226 -8.51 -2.72 -19.80
CA LYS A 226 -8.05 -2.47 -21.17
C LYS A 226 -7.81 -3.77 -21.95
N LYS A 227 -7.24 -4.79 -21.32
CA LYS A 227 -7.06 -6.12 -21.93
C LYS A 227 -8.39 -6.79 -22.27
N ARG A 228 -9.40 -6.65 -21.41
CA ARG A 228 -10.73 -7.24 -21.59
C ARG A 228 -11.60 -6.47 -22.58
N GLY A 229 -11.61 -5.14 -22.48
CA GLY A 229 -12.51 -4.25 -23.21
C GLY A 229 -11.95 -3.65 -24.50
N GLY A 230 -10.64 -3.78 -24.74
CA GLY A 230 -9.98 -3.19 -25.91
C GLY A 230 -10.23 -1.69 -25.98
N ASP A 231 -10.66 -1.17 -27.13
CA ASP A 231 -10.87 0.26 -27.35
C ASP A 231 -12.08 0.85 -26.62
N LYS A 232 -13.01 0.00 -26.17
CA LYS A 232 -14.12 0.45 -25.31
C LYS A 232 -13.68 0.79 -23.89
N ALA A 233 -12.57 0.22 -23.43
CA ALA A 233 -12.20 0.34 -22.03
C ALA A 233 -11.86 1.79 -21.65
N THR A 234 -12.33 2.22 -20.49
CA THR A 234 -12.03 3.54 -19.91
C THR A 234 -11.13 3.42 -18.68
N ARG A 235 -10.53 4.54 -18.27
CA ARG A 235 -9.77 4.65 -17.02
C ARG A 235 -10.69 5.03 -15.87
N LEU A 236 -10.25 4.78 -14.64
CA LEU A 236 -10.98 5.23 -13.47
C LEU A 236 -10.99 6.77 -13.47
N ASP A 237 -12.16 7.37 -13.28
CA ASP A 237 -12.28 8.81 -13.19
C ASP A 237 -11.50 9.31 -11.96
N PRO A 238 -10.59 10.30 -12.09
CA PRO A 238 -9.82 10.84 -10.96
C PRO A 238 -10.66 11.43 -9.81
N SER A 239 -11.95 11.68 -10.03
CA SER A 239 -12.89 12.13 -8.99
C SER A 239 -13.43 11.00 -8.11
N ILE A 240 -13.19 9.73 -8.47
CA ILE A 240 -13.56 8.51 -7.74
C ILE A 240 -12.37 7.98 -6.95
#